data_AF-T1A8A0-F1
#
_entry.id   AF-T1A8A0-F1
#
_cell.length_a   1.000
_cell.length_b   1.000
_cell.length_c   1.000
_cell.angle_alpha   90.00
_cell.angle_beta   90.00
_cell.angle_gamma   90.00
#
_symmetry.space_group_name_H-M   'P 1'
#
loop_
_entity.id
_entity.type
_entity.pdbx_description
1 polymer ?
#
loop_
_entity_poly.entity_id
_entity_poly.type
_entity_poly.pdbx_seq_one_letter_code
_entity_poly.pdbx_strand_id
1 'polypeptide(L)'
;MVEMTEVAEILRNADERSLVLLDEVGRGTSTFDGLAVAWATIRHLHDVTGCRAVLATHYHQLTQLVEGLSSARQAHLAVQERPEGIVFLHHLVPGSTDRSYGVHVARLAGLPKDVLDEADRLLRQLEMEGVELPGHSRGTTTRVGKYTQAVLLSAEAPAPPSPIVEELRGLEIDHLTPMQALAKLAELRRKALESHPAERGP
;
A
#
# COMPACT_ATOMS: atom_id res chain seq x y z
N MET A 1 -0.91 -22.81 -11.37
CA MET A 1 -1.39 -24.08 -10.74
C MET A 1 -0.28 -24.74 -9.93
N VAL A 2 0.91 -24.97 -10.51
CA VAL A 2 2.06 -25.60 -9.83
C VAL A 2 2.40 -24.94 -8.48
N GLU A 3 2.58 -23.61 -8.47
CA GLU A 3 2.85 -22.83 -7.25
C GLU A 3 1.86 -23.12 -6.11
N MET A 4 0.56 -23.15 -6.40
CA MET A 4 -0.48 -23.40 -5.38
C MET A 4 -0.46 -24.85 -4.89
N THR A 5 -0.08 -25.80 -5.75
CA THR A 5 0.11 -27.20 -5.34
C THR A 5 1.29 -27.34 -4.40
N GLU A 6 2.40 -26.62 -4.65
CA GLU A 6 3.59 -26.59 -3.79
C GLU A 6 3.28 -25.96 -2.44
N VAL A 7 2.62 -24.80 -2.41
CA VAL A 7 2.17 -24.16 -1.16
C VAL A 7 1.25 -25.09 -0.37
N ALA A 8 0.32 -25.75 -1.04
CA ALA A 8 -0.58 -26.69 -0.38
C ALA A 8 0.17 -27.91 0.20
N GLU A 9 1.23 -28.38 -0.47
CA GLU A 9 2.07 -29.47 0.04
C GLU A 9 2.89 -29.04 1.25
N ILE A 10 3.44 -27.82 1.24
CA ILE A 10 4.12 -27.23 2.40
C ILE A 10 3.16 -27.17 3.58
N LEU A 11 1.97 -26.59 3.40
CA LEU A 11 1.00 -26.42 4.48
C LEU A 11 0.48 -27.76 5.03
N ARG A 12 0.39 -28.81 4.21
CA ARG A 12 -0.05 -30.14 4.65
C ARG A 12 0.99 -30.88 5.49
N ASN A 13 2.28 -30.66 5.22
CA ASN A 13 3.35 -31.48 5.80
C ASN A 13 4.25 -30.74 6.79
N ALA A 14 4.26 -29.41 6.77
CA ALA A 14 5.04 -28.62 7.70
C ALA A 14 4.53 -28.83 9.13
N ASP A 15 5.47 -28.90 10.06
CA ASP A 15 5.24 -29.00 11.50
C ASP A 15 6.08 -27.94 12.24
N GLU A 16 5.96 -27.88 13.57
CA GLU A 16 6.71 -26.92 14.41
C GLU A 16 8.25 -27.00 14.26
N ARG A 17 8.79 -28.12 13.73
CA ARG A 17 10.22 -28.34 13.54
C ARG A 17 10.70 -27.98 12.13
N SER A 18 9.77 -27.63 11.26
CA SER A 18 10.04 -27.29 9.88
C SER A 18 10.63 -25.88 9.74
N LEU A 19 11.47 -25.70 8.73
CA LEU A 19 11.89 -24.39 8.21
C LEU A 19 11.26 -24.21 6.83
N VAL A 20 10.36 -23.23 6.72
CA VAL A 20 9.65 -22.91 5.49
C VAL A 20 10.26 -21.66 4.85
N LEU A 21 10.63 -21.74 3.58
CA LEU A 21 11.14 -20.62 2.79
C LEU A 21 10.16 -20.37 1.65
N LEU A 22 9.57 -19.18 1.62
CA LEU A 22 8.62 -18.78 0.57
C LEU A 22 9.15 -17.54 -0.16
N ASP A 23 9.11 -17.57 -1.48
CA ASP A 23 9.58 -16.49 -2.34
C ASP A 23 8.46 -16.06 -3.29
N GLU A 24 7.98 -14.83 -3.13
CA GLU A 24 6.94 -14.19 -3.95
C GLU A 24 5.66 -15.02 -4.20
N VAL A 25 5.18 -15.74 -3.19
CA VAL A 25 3.90 -16.47 -3.25
C VAL A 25 2.74 -15.54 -3.59
N GLY A 26 1.89 -15.96 -4.52
CA GLY A 26 0.68 -15.25 -4.97
C GLY A 26 0.88 -14.43 -6.25
N ARG A 27 2.08 -14.40 -6.84
CA ARG A 27 2.37 -13.56 -8.02
C ARG A 27 1.68 -14.01 -9.31
N GLY A 28 1.32 -15.28 -9.43
CA GLY A 28 0.73 -15.87 -10.64
C GLY A 28 -0.77 -15.62 -10.86
N THR A 29 -1.41 -14.81 -10.02
CA THR A 29 -2.86 -14.55 -10.04
C THR A 29 -3.17 -13.06 -9.93
N SER A 30 -4.46 -12.69 -9.83
CA SER A 30 -4.87 -11.32 -9.55
C SER A 30 -4.20 -10.80 -8.28
N THR A 31 -3.87 -9.51 -8.24
CA THR A 31 -3.11 -8.92 -7.13
C THR A 31 -3.79 -9.14 -5.77
N PHE A 32 -5.12 -9.01 -5.72
CA PHE A 32 -5.88 -9.20 -4.49
C PHE A 32 -6.02 -10.67 -4.09
N ASP A 33 -6.24 -11.56 -5.05
CA ASP A 33 -6.28 -13.00 -4.75
C ASP A 33 -4.91 -13.49 -4.26
N GLY A 34 -3.84 -13.04 -4.91
CA GLY A 34 -2.47 -13.37 -4.55
C GLY A 34 -2.11 -12.88 -3.15
N LEU A 35 -2.45 -11.62 -2.85
CA LEU A 35 -2.29 -11.04 -1.52
C LEU A 35 -3.09 -11.82 -0.46
N ALA A 36 -4.36 -12.14 -0.74
CA ALA A 36 -5.23 -12.86 0.20
C ALA A 36 -4.69 -14.27 0.51
N VAL A 37 -4.23 -14.99 -0.51
CA VAL A 37 -3.62 -16.32 -0.37
C VAL A 37 -2.31 -16.22 0.41
N ALA A 38 -1.43 -15.27 0.07
CA ALA A 38 -0.18 -15.07 0.79
C ALA A 38 -0.42 -14.73 2.27
N TRP A 39 -1.38 -13.84 2.55
CA TRP A 39 -1.79 -13.47 3.90
C TRP A 39 -2.27 -14.68 4.70
N ALA A 40 -3.20 -15.47 4.14
CA ALA A 40 -3.73 -16.66 4.78
C ALA A 40 -2.64 -17.71 5.03
N THR A 41 -1.72 -17.87 4.08
CA THR A 41 -0.58 -18.80 4.18
C THR A 41 0.34 -18.41 5.34
N ILE A 42 0.73 -17.13 5.42
CA ILE A 42 1.57 -16.61 6.52
C ILE A 42 0.91 -16.84 7.87
N ARG A 43 -0.38 -16.50 7.98
CA ARG A 43 -1.14 -16.72 9.22
C ARG A 43 -1.21 -18.18 9.59
N HIS A 44 -1.42 -19.08 8.64
CA HIS A 44 -1.47 -20.51 8.92
C HIS A 44 -0.13 -21.02 9.45
N LEU A 45 0.98 -20.66 8.79
CA LEU A 45 2.33 -21.06 9.21
C LEU A 45 2.68 -20.55 10.62
N HIS A 46 2.22 -19.33 10.96
CA HIS A 46 2.46 -18.71 12.26
C HIS A 46 1.52 -19.24 13.36
N ASP A 47 0.20 -19.17 13.15
CA ASP A 47 -0.80 -19.41 14.20
C ASP A 47 -1.14 -20.91 14.36
N VAL A 48 -1.07 -21.69 13.28
CA VAL A 48 -1.49 -23.11 13.27
C VAL A 48 -0.28 -24.04 13.27
N THR A 49 0.63 -23.87 12.30
CA THR A 49 1.81 -24.74 12.18
C THR A 49 2.85 -24.43 13.27
N GLY A 50 3.02 -23.15 13.63
CA GLY A 50 4.00 -22.71 14.63
C GLY A 50 5.45 -22.97 14.22
N CYS A 51 5.73 -23.00 12.91
CA CYS A 51 7.05 -23.32 12.38
C CYS A 51 7.93 -22.07 12.19
N ARG A 52 9.22 -22.29 11.88
CA ARG A 52 10.10 -21.19 11.46
C ARG A 52 9.84 -20.92 9.98
N ALA A 53 9.58 -19.66 9.63
CA ALA A 53 9.35 -19.25 8.25
C ALA A 53 10.16 -18.00 7.87
N VAL A 54 10.68 -17.98 6.64
CA VAL A 54 11.22 -16.79 5.98
C VAL A 54 10.43 -16.56 4.72
N LEU A 55 9.92 -15.34 4.55
CA LEU A 55 9.12 -14.96 3.41
C LEU A 55 9.73 -13.74 2.72
N ALA A 56 10.03 -13.89 1.43
CA ALA A 56 10.31 -12.79 0.53
C ALA A 56 9.03 -12.42 -0.21
N THR A 57 8.69 -11.13 -0.27
CA THR A 57 7.46 -10.67 -0.92
C THR A 57 7.61 -9.26 -1.46
N HIS A 58 6.90 -8.97 -2.54
CA HIS A 58 6.70 -7.63 -3.06
C HIS A 58 5.42 -6.97 -2.52
N TYR A 59 4.60 -7.70 -1.74
CA TYR A 59 3.38 -7.17 -1.15
C TYR A 59 3.68 -6.36 0.10
N HIS A 60 3.74 -5.03 -0.06
CA HIS A 60 3.87 -4.12 1.08
C HIS A 60 2.68 -4.21 2.05
N GLN A 61 1.50 -4.60 1.60
CA GLN A 61 0.31 -4.77 2.44
C GLN A 61 0.52 -5.81 3.54
N LEU A 62 1.43 -6.77 3.35
CA LEU A 62 1.76 -7.78 4.36
C LEU A 62 2.60 -7.21 5.52
N THR A 63 3.14 -5.99 5.43
CA THR A 63 3.86 -5.37 6.56
C THR A 63 2.92 -5.13 7.74
N GLN A 64 1.66 -4.76 7.47
CA GLN A 64 0.64 -4.57 8.50
C GLN A 64 0.25 -5.89 9.18
N LEU A 65 0.29 -7.01 8.45
CA LEU A 65 0.07 -8.32 9.06
C LEU A 65 1.13 -8.62 10.13
N VAL A 66 2.40 -8.31 9.83
CA VAL A 66 3.53 -8.59 10.74
C VAL A 66 3.38 -7.85 12.07
N GLU A 67 2.86 -6.62 12.07
CA GLU A 67 2.63 -5.84 13.29
C GLU A 67 1.67 -6.52 14.28
N GLY A 68 0.74 -7.36 13.78
CA GLY A 68 -0.22 -8.10 14.59
C GLY A 68 0.26 -9.49 15.06
N LEU A 69 1.43 -9.94 14.63
CA LEU A 69 1.94 -11.29 14.92
C LEU A 69 3.09 -11.23 15.95
N SER A 70 2.87 -11.83 17.12
CA SER A 70 3.76 -11.70 18.28
C SER A 70 5.20 -12.17 18.06
N SER A 71 5.41 -13.13 17.15
CA SER A 71 6.71 -13.73 16.86
C SER A 71 7.21 -13.43 15.45
N ALA A 72 6.54 -12.54 14.72
CA ALA A 72 6.96 -12.12 13.39
C ALA A 72 7.87 -10.89 13.45
N ARG A 73 8.84 -10.83 12.55
CA ARG A 73 9.66 -9.65 12.32
C ARG A 73 9.75 -9.38 10.84
N GLN A 74 9.75 -8.11 10.47
CA GLN A 74 9.96 -7.66 9.11
C GLN A 74 11.34 -7.02 8.96
N ALA A 75 11.91 -7.20 7.78
CA ALA A 75 13.16 -6.58 7.37
C ALA A 75 13.11 -6.33 5.85
N HIS A 76 13.94 -5.42 5.38
CA HIS A 76 14.07 -5.11 3.96
C HIS A 76 15.56 -5.02 3.58
N LEU A 77 15.86 -5.11 2.28
CA LEU A 77 17.20 -4.88 1.78
C LEU A 77 17.45 -3.38 1.66
N ALA A 78 18.56 -2.91 2.24
CA ALA A 78 18.95 -1.52 2.24
C ALA A 78 19.33 -1.05 0.83
N VAL A 79 18.88 0.16 0.52
CA VAL A 79 19.07 0.82 -0.75
C VAL A 79 19.67 2.21 -0.50
N GLN A 80 20.70 2.57 -1.27
CA GLN A 80 21.31 3.90 -1.21
C GLN A 80 21.05 4.65 -2.52
N GLU A 81 20.45 5.83 -2.41
CA GLU A 81 20.29 6.76 -3.53
C GLU A 81 21.56 7.62 -3.71
N ARG A 82 21.98 7.80 -4.96
CA ARG A 82 23.11 8.62 -5.39
C ARG A 82 22.71 9.47 -6.60
N PRO A 83 23.44 10.55 -6.93
CA PRO A 83 23.17 11.35 -8.12
C PRO A 83 23.13 10.53 -9.42
N GLU A 84 23.95 9.49 -9.51
CA GLU A 84 24.06 8.57 -10.64
C GLU A 84 23.00 7.45 -10.67
N GLY A 85 22.18 7.32 -9.62
CA GLY A 85 21.12 6.30 -9.54
C GLY A 85 21.05 5.60 -8.18
N ILE A 86 20.69 4.32 -8.19
CA ILE A 86 20.44 3.55 -6.97
C ILE A 86 21.48 2.44 -6.82
N VAL A 87 21.95 2.23 -5.59
CA VAL A 87 22.85 1.14 -5.22
C VAL A 87 22.15 0.20 -4.23
N PHE A 88 22.04 -1.08 -4.58
CA PHE A 88 21.56 -2.13 -3.69
C PHE A 88 22.71 -2.57 -2.78
N LEU A 89 22.54 -2.39 -1.46
CA LEU A 89 23.61 -2.69 -0.49
C LEU A 89 23.68 -4.17 -0.10
N HIS A 90 22.70 -4.98 -0.53
CA HIS A 90 22.52 -6.38 -0.11
C HIS A 90 22.57 -6.58 1.41
N HIS A 91 22.21 -5.54 2.16
CA HIS A 91 22.25 -5.53 3.61
C HIS A 91 20.83 -5.54 4.16
N LEU A 92 20.52 -6.52 5.02
CA LEU A 92 19.19 -6.64 5.60
C LEU A 92 19.04 -5.70 6.80
N VAL A 93 18.03 -4.83 6.77
CA VAL A 93 17.75 -3.83 7.81
C VAL A 93 16.37 -4.08 8.41
N PRO A 94 16.20 -4.03 9.75
CA PRO A 94 14.90 -4.19 10.39
C PRO A 94 13.86 -3.15 9.92
N GLY A 95 12.59 -3.54 9.88
CA GLY A 95 11.48 -2.68 9.49
C GLY A 95 11.07 -2.84 8.02
N SER A 96 10.03 -2.11 7.62
CA SER A 96 9.55 -2.04 6.24
C SER A 96 10.23 -0.90 5.47
N THR A 97 10.22 -1.00 4.14
CA THR A 97 10.55 0.10 3.24
C THR A 97 9.28 0.85 2.85
N ASP A 98 9.35 2.17 2.72
CA ASP A 98 8.29 3.04 2.23
C ASP A 98 8.38 3.28 0.71
N ARG A 99 9.43 2.78 0.06
CA ARG A 99 9.73 3.02 -1.36
C ARG A 99 9.71 1.75 -2.20
N SER A 100 9.13 1.87 -3.39
CA SER A 100 9.27 0.92 -4.50
C SER A 100 10.24 1.46 -5.54
N TYR A 101 11.15 0.62 -6.00
CA TYR A 101 12.24 1.00 -6.90
C TYR A 101 12.06 0.46 -8.33
N GLY A 102 10.86 0.04 -8.72
CA GLY A 102 10.61 -0.62 -10.01
C GLY A 102 11.09 0.17 -11.22
N VAL A 103 10.73 1.46 -11.33
CA VAL A 103 11.17 2.32 -12.43
C VAL A 103 12.68 2.60 -12.39
N HIS A 104 13.26 2.66 -11.20
CA HIS A 104 14.71 2.81 -11.03
C HIS A 104 15.47 1.56 -11.48
N VAL A 105 14.97 0.36 -11.14
CA VAL A 105 15.51 -0.92 -11.62
C VAL A 105 15.42 -1.01 -13.14
N ALA A 106 14.31 -0.57 -13.74
CA ALA A 106 14.15 -0.48 -15.19
C ALA A 106 15.21 0.43 -15.83
N ARG A 107 15.51 1.58 -15.20
CA ARG A 107 16.55 2.51 -15.66
C ARG A 107 17.93 1.86 -15.61
N LEU A 108 18.26 1.14 -14.53
CA LEU A 108 19.51 0.39 -14.40
C LEU A 108 19.62 -0.76 -15.42
N ALA A 109 18.49 -1.39 -15.76
CA ALA A 109 18.42 -2.43 -16.79
C ALA A 109 18.59 -1.88 -18.22
N GLY A 110 18.65 -0.55 -18.39
CA GLY A 110 18.86 0.08 -19.69
C GLY A 110 17.59 0.15 -20.54
N LEU A 111 16.41 0.22 -19.92
CA LEU A 111 15.16 0.42 -20.67
C LEU A 111 15.21 1.74 -21.47
N PRO A 112 14.59 1.77 -22.67
CA PRO A 112 14.52 2.98 -23.49
C PRO A 112 13.95 4.18 -22.74
N LYS A 113 14.49 5.37 -23.01
CA LYS A 113 14.14 6.59 -22.28
C LYS A 113 12.64 6.93 -22.40
N ASP A 114 12.06 6.74 -23.57
CA ASP A 114 10.63 6.94 -23.84
C ASP A 114 9.75 6.02 -22.97
N VAL A 115 10.16 4.77 -22.75
CA VAL A 115 9.46 3.84 -21.84
C VAL A 115 9.57 4.31 -20.38
N LEU A 116 10.76 4.77 -19.96
CA LEU A 116 10.97 5.28 -18.61
C LEU A 116 10.18 6.56 -18.34
N ASP A 117 10.19 7.49 -19.29
CA ASP A 117 9.47 8.76 -19.19
C ASP A 117 7.95 8.54 -19.09
N GLU A 118 7.42 7.57 -19.85
CA GLU A 118 6.01 7.17 -19.76
C GLU A 118 5.68 6.46 -18.44
N ALA A 119 6.54 5.55 -17.97
CA ALA A 119 6.37 4.90 -16.68
C ALA A 119 6.37 5.90 -15.52
N ASP A 120 7.28 6.88 -15.54
CA ASP A 120 7.34 7.97 -14.56
C ASP A 120 6.07 8.84 -14.60
N ARG A 121 5.53 9.11 -15.80
CA ARG A 121 4.29 9.85 -15.97
C ARG A 121 3.09 9.10 -15.38
N LEU A 122 2.92 7.82 -15.75
CA LEU A 122 1.83 6.97 -15.26
C LEU A 122 1.89 6.80 -13.75
N LEU A 123 3.09 6.61 -13.19
CA LEU A 123 3.28 6.49 -11.75
C LEU A 123 2.78 7.74 -11.01
N ARG A 124 3.13 8.93 -11.49
CA ARG A 124 2.65 10.21 -10.90
C ARG A 124 1.14 10.36 -10.98
N GLN A 125 0.52 9.93 -12.08
CA GLN A 125 -0.94 9.97 -12.23
C GLN A 125 -1.63 9.07 -11.19
N LEU A 126 -1.17 7.83 -11.09
CA LEU A 126 -1.70 6.86 -10.12
C LEU A 126 -1.48 7.31 -8.67
N GLU A 127 -0.41 8.06 -8.37
CA GLU A 127 -0.19 8.65 -7.04
C GLU A 127 -1.14 9.82 -6.73
N MET A 128 -1.45 10.65 -7.73
CA MET A 128 -2.34 11.83 -7.56
C MET A 128 -3.81 11.45 -7.43
N GLU A 129 -4.24 10.35 -8.05
CA GLU A 129 -5.62 9.85 -7.98
C GLU A 129 -5.98 9.25 -6.59
N GLY A 130 -4.99 9.10 -5.70
CA GLY A 130 -5.14 9.15 -4.24
C GLY A 130 -6.37 8.46 -3.62
N VAL A 131 -6.27 7.16 -3.36
CA VAL A 131 -7.07 6.53 -2.30
C VAL A 131 -6.47 6.93 -0.94
N GLU A 132 -7.10 7.86 -0.23
CA GLU A 132 -6.81 8.09 1.19
C GLU A 132 -7.25 6.85 2.00
N LEU A 133 -6.30 6.16 2.66
CA LEU A 133 -6.58 5.09 3.62
C LEU A 133 -5.76 5.28 4.92
N PRO A 134 -6.33 4.88 6.08
CA PRO A 134 -5.91 5.32 7.41
C PRO A 134 -4.54 4.76 7.81
N GLY A 135 -3.73 5.57 8.49
CA GLY A 135 -2.38 5.21 8.95
C GLY A 135 -1.32 6.31 8.85
N HIS A 136 -1.69 7.57 8.64
CA HIS A 136 -0.76 8.70 8.61
C HIS A 136 -0.67 9.39 9.98
N SER A 137 0.19 8.89 10.87
CA SER A 137 0.69 9.73 11.96
C SER A 137 1.61 10.80 11.36
N ARG A 138 1.22 12.06 11.52
CA ARG A 138 1.91 13.26 11.02
C ARG A 138 3.32 13.38 11.63
N GLY A 139 4.33 13.00 10.87
CA GLY A 139 5.75 13.25 11.15
C GLY A 139 6.42 13.91 9.96
N THR A 140 6.94 15.10 10.17
CA THR A 140 7.54 16.02 9.19
C THR A 140 8.77 15.43 8.51
N THR A 141 8.77 15.33 7.18
CA THR A 141 9.85 15.62 6.19
C THR A 141 9.77 14.71 4.96
N THR A 142 9.79 15.33 3.77
CA THR A 142 9.96 14.73 2.42
C THR A 142 8.88 13.77 1.94
N ARG A 143 7.89 14.33 1.22
CA ARG A 143 6.78 13.64 0.56
C ARG A 143 7.21 13.06 -0.80
N VAL A 144 7.17 11.74 -0.96
CA VAL A 144 7.04 11.03 -2.25
C VAL A 144 6.10 9.83 -2.02
N GLY A 145 5.27 9.53 -3.02
CA GLY A 145 3.98 8.84 -2.94
C GLY A 145 3.98 7.45 -2.29
N LYS A 146 2.87 7.13 -1.63
CA LYS A 146 2.54 5.78 -1.18
C LYS A 146 1.90 5.04 -2.38
N TYR A 147 2.58 4.00 -2.84
CA TYR A 147 2.49 3.42 -4.19
C TYR A 147 1.20 2.65 -4.51
N THR A 148 0.38 3.22 -5.39
CA THR A 148 -0.08 2.76 -6.73
C THR A 148 -0.39 1.29 -7.09
N GLN A 149 -0.08 0.27 -6.28
CA GLN A 149 -0.43 -1.12 -6.66
C GLN A 149 -1.92 -1.46 -6.49
N ALA A 150 -2.62 -0.77 -5.58
CA ALA A 150 -4.06 -0.97 -5.38
C ALA A 150 -4.92 -0.31 -6.47
N VAL A 151 -4.42 0.74 -7.15
CA VAL A 151 -5.23 1.58 -8.05
C VAL A 151 -5.31 1.00 -9.48
N LEU A 152 -4.32 0.24 -9.92
CA LEU A 152 -4.28 -0.36 -11.26
C LEU A 152 -5.45 -1.33 -11.56
N LEU A 153 -6.22 -1.75 -10.55
CA LEU A 153 -7.36 -2.67 -10.68
C LEU A 153 -8.68 -2.14 -10.08
N SER A 154 -8.70 -0.94 -9.48
CA SER A 154 -9.91 -0.36 -8.86
C SER A 154 -10.60 0.67 -9.75
N ALA A 155 -10.50 0.53 -11.07
CA ALA A 155 -11.36 1.25 -12.00
C ALA A 155 -12.75 0.59 -12.07
N GLU A 156 -13.45 0.43 -10.94
CA GLU A 156 -14.91 0.16 -10.89
C GLU A 156 -15.42 0.11 -9.44
N ALA A 157 -15.78 1.29 -8.91
CA ALA A 157 -17.01 1.57 -8.16
C ALA A 157 -16.91 2.99 -7.58
N PRO A 158 -17.72 3.97 -8.01
CA PRO A 158 -17.74 5.27 -7.36
C PRO A 158 -18.22 5.08 -5.92
N ALA A 159 -17.40 5.48 -4.95
CA ALA A 159 -17.84 5.63 -3.58
C ALA A 159 -19.13 6.48 -3.55
N PRO A 160 -20.11 6.15 -2.70
CA PRO A 160 -21.32 6.95 -2.61
C PRO A 160 -20.94 8.41 -2.36
N PRO A 161 -21.49 9.37 -3.14
CA PRO A 161 -21.07 10.76 -3.04
C PRO A 161 -21.29 11.25 -1.61
N SER A 162 -20.25 11.84 -1.02
CA SER A 162 -20.36 12.46 0.30
C SER A 162 -21.48 13.51 0.26
N PRO A 163 -22.39 13.56 1.25
CA PRO A 163 -23.50 14.52 1.29
C PRO A 163 -23.05 15.98 1.12
N ILE A 164 -21.81 16.27 1.53
CA ILE A 164 -21.17 17.59 1.41
C ILE A 164 -20.86 17.93 -0.05
N VAL A 165 -20.47 16.94 -0.86
CA VAL A 165 -20.15 17.12 -2.28
C VAL A 165 -21.40 17.40 -3.11
N GLU A 166 -22.53 16.78 -2.76
CA GLU A 166 -23.83 17.11 -3.38
C GLU A 166 -24.30 18.52 -2.99
N GLU A 167 -24.17 18.90 -1.72
CA GLU A 167 -24.53 20.23 -1.24
C GLU A 167 -23.67 21.34 -1.88
N LEU A 168 -22.39 21.05 -2.15
CA LEU A 168 -21.49 21.95 -2.88
C LEU A 168 -21.85 22.09 -4.36
N ARG A 169 -22.26 21.00 -5.03
CA ARG A 169 -22.67 21.05 -6.44
C ARG A 169 -23.94 21.85 -6.67
N GLY A 170 -24.84 21.88 -5.68
CA GLY A 170 -26.08 22.64 -5.73
C GLY A 170 -25.94 24.12 -5.33
N LEU A 171 -24.73 24.59 -5.00
CA LEU A 171 -24.53 25.94 -4.49
C LEU A 171 -24.34 26.95 -5.64
N GLU A 172 -25.26 27.90 -5.76
CA GLU A 172 -25.14 29.01 -6.71
C GLU A 172 -24.25 30.13 -6.15
N ILE A 173 -22.94 30.00 -6.35
CA ILE A 173 -21.94 30.92 -5.82
C ILE A 173 -22.17 32.37 -6.25
N ASP A 174 -22.62 32.57 -7.49
CA ASP A 174 -22.84 33.90 -8.08
C ASP A 174 -24.00 34.68 -7.44
N HIS A 175 -24.86 34.01 -6.66
CA HIS A 175 -25.99 34.60 -5.97
C HIS A 175 -25.77 34.80 -4.47
N LEU A 176 -24.57 34.51 -3.96
CA LEU A 176 -24.24 34.65 -2.55
C LEU A 176 -23.53 35.97 -2.26
N THR A 177 -23.99 36.67 -1.23
CA THR A 177 -23.20 37.77 -0.66
C THR A 177 -21.95 37.22 0.04
N PRO A 178 -20.85 37.99 0.14
CA PRO A 178 -19.63 37.55 0.81
C PRO A 178 -19.85 37.01 2.23
N MET A 179 -20.78 37.60 2.98
CA MET A 179 -21.14 37.12 4.32
C MET A 179 -21.88 35.78 4.30
N GLN A 180 -22.79 35.56 3.34
CA GLN A 180 -23.50 34.29 3.19
C GLN A 180 -22.56 33.17 2.74
N ALA A 181 -21.62 33.47 1.83
CA ALA A 181 -20.59 32.52 1.42
C ALA A 181 -19.72 32.08 2.60
N LEU A 182 -19.29 33.03 3.45
CA LEU A 182 -18.48 32.74 4.63
C LEU A 182 -19.25 31.92 5.67
N ALA A 183 -20.54 32.23 5.88
CA ALA A 183 -21.42 31.44 6.75
C ALA A 183 -21.62 30.01 6.23
N LYS A 184 -21.81 29.84 4.91
CA LYS A 184 -21.98 28.52 4.29
C LYS A 184 -20.70 27.69 4.37
N LEU A 185 -19.53 28.29 4.17
CA LEU A 185 -18.24 27.63 4.36
C LEU A 185 -18.02 27.17 5.80
N ALA A 186 -18.43 27.98 6.79
CA ALA A 186 -18.36 27.58 8.20
C ALA A 186 -19.30 26.40 8.51
N GLU A 187 -20.50 26.37 7.93
CA GLU A 187 -21.45 25.27 8.05
C GLU A 187 -20.90 23.97 7.46
N LEU A 188 -20.37 24.01 6.22
CA LEU A 188 -19.80 22.84 5.55
C LEU A 188 -18.57 22.31 6.28
N ARG A 189 -17.71 23.20 6.80
CA ARG A 189 -16.56 22.81 7.63
C ARG A 189 -17.00 22.07 8.89
N ARG A 190 -18.07 22.52 9.55
CA ARG A 190 -18.63 21.82 10.72
C ARG A 190 -19.17 20.45 10.35
N LYS A 191 -19.95 20.33 9.27
CA LYS A 191 -20.47 19.04 8.77
C LYS A 191 -19.35 18.06 8.42
N ALA A 192 -18.26 18.56 7.83
CA ALA A 192 -17.07 17.74 7.52
C ALA A 192 -16.36 17.21 8.78
N LEU A 193 -16.35 18.00 9.85
CA LEU A 193 -15.80 17.61 11.15
C LEU A 193 -16.70 16.63 11.91
N GLU A 194 -18.03 16.78 11.80
CA GLU A 194 -19.02 15.92 12.47
C GLU A 194 -19.18 14.55 11.78
N SER A 195 -18.97 14.48 10.47
CA SER A 195 -18.98 13.21 9.71
C SER A 195 -17.72 12.35 9.91
N HIS A 196 -16.74 12.82 10.70
CA HIS A 196 -15.58 12.06 11.16
C HIS A 196 -15.54 11.92 12.70
N PRO A 197 -16.42 11.13 13.34
CA PRO A 197 -16.32 10.90 14.78
C PRO A 197 -15.47 9.65 15.06
N ALA A 198 -14.13 9.76 15.04
CA ALA A 198 -13.20 8.91 15.82
C ALA A 198 -11.71 9.18 15.51
N GLU A 199 -11.16 10.32 15.94
CA GLU A 199 -9.72 10.40 16.34
C GLU A 199 -9.55 11.45 17.45
N ARG A 200 -10.33 11.32 18.53
CA ARG A 200 -9.98 11.92 19.81
C ARG A 200 -10.21 10.92 20.94
N GLY A 201 -9.11 10.39 21.43
CA GLY A 201 -8.99 9.91 22.80
C GLY A 201 -7.58 9.41 23.06
N PRO A 202 -7.14 9.35 24.33
CA PRO A 202 -7.31 10.33 25.41
C PRO A 202 -6.23 11.43 25.40
#